data_AF-A0AAD2A2W5-F1
#
_entry.id   AF-A0AAD2A2W5-F1
#
_cell.length_a   1.000
_cell.length_b   1.000
_cell.length_c   1.000
_cell.angle_alpha   90.00
_cell.angle_beta   90.00
_cell.angle_gamma   90.00
#
_symmetry.space_group_name_H-M   'P 1'
#
loop_
_entity.id
_entity.type
_entity.pdbx_description
1 polymer ?
#
loop_
_entity_poly.entity_id
_entity_poly.type
_entity_poly.pdbx_seq_one_letter_code
_entity_poly.pdbx_strand_id
1 'polypeptide(L)'
;MDLEHVKRFAEKEGGDYESTVDSMPPKFIEPLVMHLCKNSGNSLHGGATAALVDIVGSAVIYTMGAPTTGVSVEINVSYLDAAYAGDLEFEYEMKRNAIT
;
A
#
# COMPACT_ATOMS: atom_id res chain seq x y z
N MET A 1 -20.19 -13.61 -3.96
CA MET A 1 -19.62 -12.51 -4.75
C MET A 1 -20.24 -12.61 -6.13
N ASP A 2 -20.99 -11.59 -6.56
CA ASP A 2 -21.65 -11.59 -7.86
C ASP A 2 -20.65 -11.15 -8.94
N LEU A 3 -20.48 -11.95 -10.00
CA LEU A 3 -19.47 -11.71 -11.04
C LEU A 3 -19.77 -10.42 -11.85
N GLU A 4 -21.02 -10.00 -11.92
CA GLU A 4 -21.46 -8.77 -12.60
C GLU A 4 -20.87 -7.50 -11.95
N HIS A 5 -20.81 -7.46 -10.61
CA HIS A 5 -20.21 -6.33 -9.89
C HIS A 5 -18.69 -6.24 -10.05
N VAL A 6 -18.01 -7.39 -10.14
CA VAL A 6 -16.56 -7.45 -10.38
C VAL A 6 -16.24 -6.97 -11.79
N LYS A 7 -17.05 -7.37 -12.78
CA LYS A 7 -16.90 -6.96 -14.19
C LYS A 7 -17.08 -5.46 -14.37
N ARG A 8 -18.10 -4.85 -13.73
CA ARG A 8 -18.31 -3.40 -13.74
C ARG A 8 -17.18 -2.58 -13.09
N PHE A 9 -16.46 -3.14 -12.12
CA PHE A 9 -15.32 -2.46 -11.49
C PHE A 9 -14.05 -2.54 -12.35
N ALA A 10 -13.90 -3.63 -13.11
CA ALA A 10 -12.87 -3.76 -14.13
C ALA A 10 -13.16 -2.87 -15.36
N GLU A 11 -14.42 -2.79 -15.80
CA GLU A 11 -14.88 -2.07 -16.99
C GLU A 11 -15.17 -0.58 -16.76
N LYS A 12 -14.93 -0.05 -15.55
CA LYS A 12 -15.13 1.39 -15.29
C LYS A 12 -14.10 2.17 -16.10
N GLU A 13 -14.55 2.80 -17.19
CA GLU A 13 -13.71 3.47 -18.18
C GLU A 13 -12.70 4.43 -17.54
N GLY A 14 -11.49 4.38 -18.10
CA GLY A 14 -10.29 5.05 -17.60
C GLY A 14 -10.44 6.56 -17.50
N GLY A 15 -10.26 7.06 -16.28
CA GLY A 15 -9.62 8.34 -16.03
C GLY A 15 -8.33 8.09 -15.27
N ASP A 16 -7.34 8.97 -15.41
CA ASP A 16 -6.16 9.01 -14.54
C ASP A 16 -6.62 9.21 -13.09
N TYR A 17 -6.82 8.12 -12.35
CA TYR A 17 -7.08 8.19 -10.92
C TYR A 17 -5.73 8.37 -10.22
N GLU A 18 -5.24 9.60 -10.22
CA GLU A 18 -4.19 9.98 -9.29
C GLU A 18 -4.83 10.14 -7.90
N SER A 19 -4.79 9.08 -7.10
CA SER A 19 -5.20 9.17 -5.70
C SER A 19 -3.95 9.39 -4.85
N THR A 20 -3.71 10.63 -4.45
CA THR A 20 -2.72 10.94 -3.42
C THR A 20 -3.30 10.50 -2.07
N VAL A 21 -2.60 9.62 -1.37
CA VAL A 21 -2.92 9.27 0.01
C VAL A 21 -1.95 10.06 0.87
N ASP A 22 -2.36 11.26 1.31
CA ASP A 22 -1.47 12.20 2.00
C ASP A 22 -0.78 11.59 3.23
N SER A 23 -1.45 10.67 3.93
CA SER A 23 -0.82 9.84 4.96
C SER A 23 -1.77 8.74 5.47
N MET A 24 -1.23 7.59 5.84
CA MET A 24 -1.97 6.61 6.65
C MET A 24 -1.90 7.04 8.13
N PRO A 25 -2.98 6.93 8.93
CA PRO A 25 -2.98 7.49 10.28
C PRO A 25 -1.82 6.94 11.12
N PRO A 26 -1.02 7.80 11.80
CA PRO A 26 0.23 7.39 12.45
C PRO A 26 0.07 6.23 13.42
N LYS A 27 -1.06 6.16 14.12
CA LYS A 27 -1.45 5.04 15.00
C LYS A 27 -1.38 3.65 14.36
N PHE A 28 -1.44 3.54 13.02
CA PHE A 28 -1.31 2.28 12.29
C PHE A 28 0.13 1.99 11.83
N ILE A 29 0.94 3.03 11.56
CA ILE A 29 2.31 2.89 11.03
C ILE A 29 3.37 2.91 12.15
N GLU A 30 3.21 3.78 13.14
CA GLU A 30 4.15 3.95 14.24
C GLU A 30 4.45 2.64 15.00
N PRO A 31 3.48 1.77 15.32
CA PRO A 31 3.79 0.52 16.04
C PRO A 31 4.65 -0.44 15.21
N LEU A 32 4.39 -0.53 13.90
CA LEU A 32 5.12 -1.39 12.99
C LEU A 32 6.59 -0.95 12.86
N VAL A 33 6.81 0.36 12.77
CA VAL A 33 8.12 0.95 12.43
C VAL A 33 8.98 1.18 13.67
N MET A 34 8.40 1.71 14.74
CA MET A 34 9.16 2.15 15.91
C MET A 34 9.52 1.01 16.86
N HIS A 35 8.68 -0.02 16.95
CA HIS A 35 8.79 -1.01 18.03
C HIS A 35 8.84 -2.46 17.55
N LEU A 36 8.10 -2.82 16.51
CA LEU A 36 7.81 -4.24 16.25
C LEU A 36 8.63 -4.88 15.13
N CYS A 37 9.09 -4.10 14.13
CA CYS A 37 9.67 -4.69 12.92
C CYS A 37 11.04 -4.11 12.53
N LYS A 38 11.92 -3.90 13.51
CA LYS A 38 13.35 -3.60 13.26
C LYS A 38 14.15 -4.89 13.15
N ASN A 39 15.21 -4.88 12.36
CA ASN A 39 16.18 -5.98 12.28
C ASN A 39 17.28 -5.84 13.36
N SER A 40 18.18 -6.82 13.45
CA SER A 40 19.29 -6.84 14.41
C SER A 40 20.29 -5.67 14.27
N GLY A 41 20.32 -5.01 13.11
CA GLY A 41 21.07 -3.79 12.82
C GLY A 41 20.31 -2.49 13.10
N ASN A 42 19.17 -2.56 13.81
CA ASN A 42 18.35 -1.41 14.21
C ASN A 42 17.76 -0.58 13.05
N SER A 43 17.75 -1.12 11.83
CA SER A 43 17.01 -0.56 10.70
C SER A 43 15.70 -1.31 10.49
N LEU A 44 14.77 -0.70 9.75
CA LEU A 44 13.48 -1.32 9.43
C LEU A 44 13.70 -2.65 8.68
N HIS A 45 13.02 -3.71 9.12
CA HIS A 45 13.08 -4.99 8.42
C HIS A 45 12.36 -4.87 7.08
N GLY A 46 12.99 -5.33 5.99
CA GLY A 46 12.37 -5.29 4.66
C GLY A 46 10.96 -5.89 4.61
N GLY A 47 10.70 -7.01 5.29
CA GLY A 47 9.36 -7.60 5.38
C GLY A 47 8.31 -6.69 6.01
N ALA A 48 8.71 -5.78 6.90
CA ALA A 48 7.83 -4.75 7.46
C ALA A 48 7.42 -3.73 6.39
N THR A 49 8.38 -3.26 5.60
CA THR A 49 8.13 -2.36 4.48
C THR A 49 7.24 -3.03 3.44
N ALA A 50 7.49 -4.30 3.11
CA ALA A 50 6.65 -5.05 2.18
C ALA A 50 5.21 -5.20 2.67
N ALA A 51 5.02 -5.45 3.97
CA ALA A 51 3.68 -5.50 4.57
C ALA A 51 2.98 -4.13 4.54
N LEU A 52 3.71 -3.02 4.74
CA LEU A 52 3.15 -1.68 4.59
C LEU A 52 2.70 -1.42 3.15
N VAL A 53 3.48 -1.83 2.15
CA VAL A 53 3.11 -1.74 0.73
C VAL A 53 1.83 -2.54 0.44
N ASP A 54 1.69 -3.74 1.01
CA ASP A 54 0.48 -4.56 0.87
C ASP A 54 -0.76 -3.87 1.47
N ILE A 55 -0.64 -3.38 2.71
CA ILE A 55 -1.72 -2.68 3.43
C ILE A 55 -2.18 -1.43 2.67
N VAL A 56 -1.24 -0.58 2.24
CA VAL A 56 -1.54 0.65 1.50
C VAL A 56 -2.15 0.30 0.14
N GLY A 57 -1.59 -0.69 -0.56
CA GLY A 57 -2.12 -1.15 -1.85
C GLY A 57 -3.57 -1.62 -1.78
N SER A 58 -3.91 -2.42 -0.76
CA SER A 58 -5.29 -2.88 -0.53
C SER A 58 -6.22 -1.75 -0.09
N ALA A 59 -5.75 -0.80 0.72
CA ALA A 59 -6.55 0.33 1.18
C ALA A 59 -6.98 1.24 0.01
N VAL A 60 -6.10 1.45 -0.97
CA VAL A 60 -6.39 2.26 -2.16
C VAL A 60 -7.52 1.68 -3.00
N ILE A 61 -7.64 0.35 -3.10
CA ILE A 61 -8.75 -0.29 -3.82
C ILE A 61 -10.10 0.11 -3.21
N TYR A 62 -10.17 0.19 -1.89
CA TYR A 62 -11.37 0.61 -1.17
C TYR A 62 -11.67 2.11 -1.38
N THR A 63 -10.66 2.98 -1.31
CA THR A 63 -10.85 4.44 -1.50
C THR A 63 -11.28 4.80 -2.92
N MET A 64 -10.96 3.96 -3.92
CA MET A 64 -11.43 4.09 -5.30
C MET A 64 -12.89 3.65 -5.52
N GLY A 65 -13.63 3.32 -4.44
CA GLY A 65 -15.05 2.99 -4.49
C GLY A 65 -15.33 1.51 -4.80
N ALA A 66 -14.35 0.62 -4.59
CA ALA A 66 -14.61 -0.81 -4.63
C ALA A 66 -15.48 -1.23 -3.42
N PRO A 67 -16.41 -2.18 -3.60
CA PRO A 67 -17.25 -2.67 -2.50
C PRO A 67 -16.44 -3.44 -1.44
N THR A 68 -15.23 -3.90 -1.78
CA THR A 68 -14.32 -4.63 -0.90
C THR A 68 -12.87 -4.25 -1.22
N THR A 69 -11.96 -4.40 -0.27
CA THR A 69 -10.52 -4.36 -0.54
C THR A 69 -10.11 -5.52 -1.45
N GLY A 70 -8.99 -5.38 -2.17
CA GLY A 70 -8.40 -6.46 -2.97
C GLY A 70 -7.36 -7.29 -2.19
N VAL A 71 -6.99 -8.42 -2.79
CA VAL A 71 -5.87 -9.28 -2.34
C VAL A 71 -4.72 -9.11 -3.32
N SER A 72 -3.51 -8.86 -2.81
CA SER A 72 -2.31 -8.76 -3.63
C SER A 72 -1.96 -10.11 -4.25
N VAL A 73 -1.82 -10.15 -5.58
CA VAL A 73 -1.39 -11.34 -6.33
C VAL A 73 0.13 -11.38 -6.43
N GLU A 74 0.76 -10.21 -6.62
CA GLU A 74 2.20 -10.04 -6.71
C GLU A 74 2.60 -8.72 -6.06
N ILE A 75 3.68 -8.73 -5.29
CA ILE A 75 4.28 -7.53 -4.70
C ILE A 75 5.77 -7.56 -5.03
N ASN A 76 6.28 -6.49 -5.64
CA ASN A 76 7.70 -6.30 -5.88
C ASN A 76 8.17 -5.05 -5.15
N VAL A 77 9.15 -5.20 -4.26
CA VAL A 77 9.70 -4.12 -3.44
C VAL A 77 11.20 -4.03 -3.71
N SER A 78 11.65 -2.84 -4.09
CA SER A 78 13.07 -2.51 -4.18
C SER A 78 13.48 -1.67 -2.98
N TYR A 79 14.50 -2.14 -2.24
CA TYR A 79 15.04 -1.44 -1.07
C TYR A 79 16.26 -0.63 -1.51
N LEU A 80 16.17 0.69 -1.45
CA LEU A 80 17.25 1.58 -1.89
C LEU A 80 18.28 1.86 -0.79
N ASP A 81 17.82 2.04 0.45
CA ASP A 81 18.68 2.28 1.60
C ASP A 81 18.05 1.76 2.91
N ALA A 82 18.88 1.65 3.95
CA ALA A 82 18.46 1.29 5.30
C ALA A 82 17.71 2.46 5.96
N ALA A 83 16.48 2.20 6.40
CA ALA A 83 15.67 3.21 7.07
C ALA A 83 15.80 3.09 8.60
N TYR A 84 16.26 4.15 9.26
CA TYR A 84 16.42 4.23 10.72
C TYR A 84 15.31 5.10 11.32
N ALA A 85 14.76 4.67 12.46
CA ALA A 85 13.59 5.28 13.09
C ALA A 85 13.72 6.80 13.42
N GLY A 86 14.93 7.36 13.48
CA GLY A 86 15.14 8.78 13.77
C GLY A 86 14.88 9.72 12.59
N ASP A 87 15.06 9.23 11.37
CA ASP A 87 15.05 10.03 10.12
C ASP A 87 14.04 9.45 9.11
N LEU A 88 13.08 8.66 9.59
CA LEU A 88 12.20 7.88 8.72
C LEU A 88 10.94 8.67 8.35
N GLU A 89 10.82 8.97 7.06
CA GLU A 89 9.64 9.60 6.47
C GLU A 89 8.99 8.64 5.46
N PHE A 90 7.66 8.66 5.39
CA PHE A 90 6.90 7.86 4.44
C PHE A 90 6.16 8.76 3.47
N GLU A 91 6.34 8.47 2.19
CA GLU A 91 5.59 9.06 1.09
C GLU A 91 5.03 7.91 0.24
N TYR A 92 3.76 8.02 -0.14
CA TYR A 92 3.07 6.99 -0.91
C TYR A 92 2.45 7.61 -2.15
N GLU A 93 2.89 7.13 -3.32
CA GLU A 93 2.29 7.43 -4.60
C GLU A 93 1.74 6.13 -5.19
N MET A 94 0.44 6.10 -5.52
CA MET A 94 -0.17 4.92 -6.10
C MET A 94 -0.75 5.23 -7.48
N LYS A 95 -0.23 4.51 -8.48
CA LYS A 95 -0.74 4.50 -9.85
C LYS A 95 -1.29 3.11 -10.12
N ARG A 96 -2.58 3.00 -10.39
CA ARG A 96 -3.14 1.79 -11.00
C ARG A 96 -3.18 2.03 -12.52
N ASN A 97 -2.82 1.00 -13.27
CA ASN A 97 -2.91 0.99 -14.72
C ASN A 97 -4.20 0.24 -15.08
N ALA A 98 -5.02 0.81 -15.96
CA ALA A 98 -6.22 0.10 -16.41
C ALA A 98 -5.79 -1.16 -17.18
N ILE A 99 -6.28 -2.32 -16.76
CA ILE A 99 -6.19 -3.55 -17.56
C ILE A 99 -7.43 -3.51 -18.46
N THR A 100 -7.25 -3.07 -19.70
CA THR A 100 -8.27 -3.10 -20.76
C THR A 100 -8.40 -4.50 -21.35
#